data_AF-A0A2Z4FJ41-F1
#
_entry.id   AF-A0A2Z4FJ41-F1
#
_cell.length_a   1.000
_cell.length_b   1.000
_cell.length_c   1.000
_cell.angle_alpha   90.00
_cell.angle_beta   90.00
_cell.angle_gamma   90.00
#
_symmetry.space_group_name_H-M   'P 1'
#
loop_
_entity.id
_entity.type
_entity.pdbx_description
1 polymer ?
#
loop_
_entity_poly.entity_id
_entity_poly.type
_entity_poly.pdbx_seq_one_letter_code
_entity_poly.pdbx_strand_id
1 'polypeptide(L)'
;MDSRLALQIALGVLVSLIILVAGLIIYEVTYEAEAQVVETVMIPADDNKVQPNPWASEANREAAIKLVKRKVVKLEEVKDSKKGAAKDGEEEVAPTRVEQLMADKDFIEKKLKLKNVEPVGWTAQWWGDTKYGPQYYLVKYEFKDAYIGVGPTWLVDLKTQKVVAKNVLANVALDPGKGVESGYYDKAAQVVSAITNHRFDSGVNLGGALLLYFAENVSKSEEDTILGWTITHDRGNQFDAYFQWMENGESTYAQFAFDYDRKALRAVNLQAADIMRAGEAVTHTKAVDIMPNSYDADKRAWIGPAKKASTQPRTRARFKALASVLNESELVESFQWLLTGQGTKPEDLERCKETHNCRFMPQQKDKDTYRIIYIFNVDRDKSFDPKNIDPEWVCEYSLNVDEAAKKAKGWASKSQCVAWDVNVKTDTITPIGQTSTLAYRAIHPRI
;
A
#
# COMPACT_ATOMS: atom_id res chain seq x y z
N MET A 1 41.42 -71.79 19.44
CA MET A 1 40.53 -71.24 18.40
C MET A 1 41.42 -70.51 17.42
N ASP A 2 41.45 -70.92 16.16
CA ASP A 2 42.37 -70.38 15.14
C ASP A 2 42.19 -68.87 14.99
N SER A 3 43.27 -68.10 15.01
CA SER A 3 43.26 -66.63 14.95
C SER A 3 42.57 -66.10 13.69
N ARG A 4 42.59 -66.88 12.60
CA ARG A 4 41.84 -66.61 11.36
C ARG A 4 40.32 -66.75 11.54
N LEU A 5 39.88 -67.73 12.32
CA LEU A 5 38.46 -67.95 12.62
C LEU A 5 37.92 -66.82 13.51
N ALA A 6 38.72 -66.38 14.50
CA ALA A 6 38.37 -65.24 15.35
C ALA A 6 38.27 -63.93 14.55
N LEU A 7 39.17 -63.70 13.59
CA LEU A 7 39.13 -62.51 12.73
C LEU A 7 37.93 -62.53 11.78
N GLN A 8 37.59 -63.69 11.20
CA GLN A 8 36.42 -63.84 10.33
C GLN A 8 35.10 -63.63 11.10
N ILE A 9 35.02 -64.10 12.34
CA ILE A 9 33.87 -63.85 13.21
C ILE A 9 33.78 -62.35 13.53
N ALA A 10 34.89 -61.71 13.91
CA ALA A 10 34.90 -60.28 14.21
C ALA A 10 34.52 -59.42 13.00
N LEU A 11 35.02 -59.77 11.80
CA LEU A 11 34.69 -59.06 10.56
C LEU A 11 33.23 -59.27 10.17
N GLY A 12 32.70 -60.50 10.33
CA GLY A 12 31.30 -60.81 10.10
C GLY A 12 30.39 -59.98 11.01
N VAL A 13 30.71 -59.91 12.30
CA VAL A 13 29.97 -59.08 13.28
C VAL A 13 30.03 -57.60 12.91
N LEU A 14 31.19 -57.09 12.48
CA LEU A 14 31.34 -55.69 12.08
C LEU A 14 30.50 -55.35 10.84
N VAL A 15 30.52 -56.22 9.82
CA VAL A 15 29.72 -56.03 8.59
C VAL A 15 28.23 -56.11 8.90
N SER A 16 27.80 -57.06 9.74
CA SER A 16 26.41 -57.14 10.19
C SER A 16 25.96 -55.88 10.93
N LEU A 17 26.82 -55.31 11.78
CA LEU A 17 26.54 -54.04 12.49
C LEU A 17 26.39 -52.87 11.52
N ILE A 18 27.26 -52.76 10.51
CA ILE A 18 27.18 -51.70 9.50
C ILE A 18 25.89 -51.80 8.70
N ILE A 19 25.50 -53.01 8.28
CA ILE A 19 24.24 -53.24 7.55
C ILE A 19 23.03 -52.90 8.42
N LEU A 20 23.07 -53.24 9.71
CA LEU A 20 21.97 -52.97 10.64
C LEU A 20 21.81 -51.46 10.91
N VAL A 21 22.92 -50.72 11.07
CA VAL A 21 22.89 -49.26 11.22
C VAL A 21 22.45 -48.59 9.92
N ALA A 22 22.95 -49.02 8.76
CA ALA A 22 22.50 -48.49 7.47
C ALA A 22 21.00 -48.76 7.23
N GLY A 23 20.52 -49.95 7.60
CA GLY A 23 19.09 -50.30 7.57
C GLY A 23 18.26 -49.44 8.50
N LEU A 24 18.74 -49.13 9.71
CA LEU A 24 18.06 -48.23 10.65
C LEU A 24 18.01 -46.78 10.14
N ILE A 25 19.09 -46.27 9.52
CA ILE A 25 19.10 -44.93 8.95
C ILE A 25 18.15 -44.84 7.75
N ILE A 26 18.17 -45.84 6.86
CA ILE A 26 17.23 -45.89 5.73
C ILE A 26 15.80 -45.99 6.26
N TYR A 27 15.55 -46.81 7.29
CA TYR A 27 14.25 -46.89 7.95
C TYR A 27 13.84 -45.52 8.51
N GLU A 28 14.69 -44.82 9.25
CA GLU A 28 14.35 -43.48 9.78
C GLU A 28 14.10 -42.43 8.69
N VAL A 29 14.80 -42.50 7.55
CA VAL A 29 14.67 -41.53 6.46
C VAL A 29 13.49 -41.86 5.52
N THR A 30 13.09 -43.12 5.41
CA THR A 30 12.00 -43.56 4.51
C THR A 30 10.70 -43.89 5.22
N TYR A 31 10.71 -44.07 6.55
CA TYR A 31 9.49 -44.04 7.33
C TYR A 31 8.97 -42.61 7.28
N GLU A 32 7.95 -42.39 6.45
CA GLU A 32 7.12 -41.20 6.52
C GLU A 32 6.72 -41.05 7.99
N ALA A 33 7.32 -40.07 8.66
CA ALA A 33 6.74 -39.56 9.87
C ALA A 33 5.34 -39.12 9.46
N GLU A 34 4.32 -39.93 9.77
CA GLU A 34 3.02 -39.37 10.07
C GLU A 34 3.34 -38.27 11.08
N ALA A 35 3.33 -37.04 10.60
CA ALA A 35 3.29 -35.88 11.44
C ALA A 35 1.92 -35.97 12.15
N GLN A 36 1.82 -36.85 13.14
CA GLN A 36 1.12 -36.49 14.35
C GLN A 36 1.86 -35.25 14.82
N VAL A 37 1.34 -34.11 14.38
CA VAL A 37 1.39 -32.87 15.13
C VAL A 37 0.87 -33.26 16.50
N VAL A 38 1.77 -33.73 17.37
CA VAL A 38 1.57 -33.64 18.80
C VAL A 38 1.74 -32.16 19.06
N GLU A 39 0.68 -31.43 18.71
CA GLU A 39 0.26 -30.28 19.44
C GLU A 39 0.11 -30.81 20.86
N THR A 40 1.22 -30.85 21.59
CA THR A 40 1.15 -30.57 23.02
C THR A 40 0.83 -29.07 23.09
N VAL A 41 -0.38 -28.72 22.63
CA VAL A 41 -1.20 -27.83 23.40
C VAL A 41 -1.12 -28.49 24.76
N MET A 42 -0.36 -27.89 25.67
CA MET A 42 -0.86 -27.87 27.03
C MET A 42 -2.24 -27.24 26.87
N ILE A 43 -3.25 -28.08 26.64
CA ILE A 43 -4.60 -27.82 27.08
C ILE A 43 -4.37 -28.00 28.58
N PRO A 44 -4.14 -26.92 29.38
CA PRO A 44 -4.48 -27.07 30.77
C PRO A 44 -5.87 -27.68 30.76
N ALA A 45 -6.09 -28.74 31.52
CA ALA A 45 -7.43 -29.23 31.78
C ALA A 45 -8.20 -28.07 32.44
N ASP A 46 -8.68 -27.14 31.62
CA ASP A 46 -9.44 -25.98 32.00
C ASP A 46 -10.90 -26.43 31.93
N ASP A 47 -11.22 -27.33 32.86
CA ASP A 47 -12.59 -27.54 33.32
C ASP A 47 -13.12 -26.30 34.07
N ASN A 48 -12.34 -25.21 34.15
CA ASN A 48 -12.93 -23.91 34.31
C ASN A 48 -13.55 -23.53 32.96
N LYS A 49 -14.86 -23.70 32.85
CA LYS A 49 -15.67 -22.80 32.03
C LYS A 49 -15.12 -21.40 32.26
N VAL A 50 -14.38 -20.83 31.31
CA VAL A 50 -13.89 -19.45 31.38
C VAL A 50 -15.11 -18.64 31.76
N GLN A 51 -15.16 -18.13 33.00
CA GLN A 51 -16.30 -17.32 33.42
C GLN A 51 -16.40 -16.22 32.38
N PRO A 52 -17.56 -16.04 31.70
CA PRO A 52 -17.71 -14.99 30.72
C PRO A 52 -17.31 -13.70 31.42
N ASN A 53 -16.28 -13.04 30.88
CA ASN A 53 -15.73 -11.85 31.52
C ASN A 53 -16.89 -10.87 31.80
N PRO A 54 -17.13 -10.50 33.07
CA PRO A 54 -18.27 -9.63 33.43
C PRO A 54 -18.20 -8.26 32.75
N TRP A 55 -17.01 -7.88 32.30
CA TRP A 55 -16.71 -6.66 31.56
C TRP A 55 -16.67 -6.84 30.04
N ALA A 56 -17.02 -8.01 29.48
CA ALA A 56 -17.19 -8.17 28.05
C ALA A 56 -18.68 -8.19 27.64
N SER A 57 -19.58 -7.84 28.56
CA SER A 57 -21.02 -7.86 28.35
C SER A 57 -21.49 -6.82 27.32
N GLU A 58 -22.53 -7.17 26.56
CA GLU A 58 -23.12 -6.28 25.56
C GLU A 58 -23.66 -4.98 26.18
N ALA A 59 -24.23 -5.07 27.39
CA ALA A 59 -24.71 -3.89 28.13
C ALA A 59 -23.59 -2.87 28.39
N ASN A 60 -22.38 -3.33 28.69
CA ASN A 60 -21.24 -2.45 28.93
C ASN A 60 -20.69 -1.86 27.62
N ARG A 61 -20.73 -2.61 26.50
CA ARG A 61 -20.41 -2.09 25.16
C ARG A 61 -21.37 -0.97 24.76
N GLU A 62 -22.68 -1.18 24.92
CA GLU A 62 -23.70 -0.17 24.66
C GLU A 62 -23.53 1.06 25.56
N ALA A 63 -23.23 0.85 26.84
CA ALA A 63 -22.95 1.94 27.77
C ALA A 63 -21.74 2.78 27.32
N ALA A 64 -20.67 2.14 26.86
CA ALA A 64 -19.49 2.83 26.35
C ALA A 64 -19.82 3.66 25.09
N ILE A 65 -20.55 3.07 24.13
CA ILE A 65 -21.01 3.79 22.93
C ILE A 65 -21.86 5.00 23.31
N LYS A 66 -22.81 4.82 24.23
CA LYS A 66 -23.72 5.87 24.70
C LYS A 66 -22.97 7.02 25.37
N LEU A 67 -21.89 6.74 26.10
CA LEU A 67 -21.04 7.77 26.68
C LEU A 67 -20.36 8.63 25.61
N VAL A 68 -19.85 8.03 24.54
CA VAL A 68 -19.24 8.77 23.42
C VAL A 68 -20.28 9.60 22.69
N LYS A 69 -21.40 8.98 22.28
CA LYS A 69 -22.49 9.64 21.57
C LYS A 69 -22.97 10.92 22.25
N ARG A 70 -23.02 10.90 23.60
CA ARG A 70 -23.51 12.01 24.43
C ARG A 70 -22.48 13.10 24.71
N LYS A 71 -21.20 12.93 24.33
CA LYS A 71 -20.20 13.97 24.55
C LYS A 71 -20.55 15.22 23.76
N VAL A 72 -20.53 16.34 24.46
CA VAL A 72 -20.71 17.68 23.90
C VAL A 72 -19.42 18.06 23.17
N VAL A 73 -19.58 18.51 21.93
CA VAL A 73 -18.50 18.96 21.08
C VAL A 73 -18.14 20.39 21.45
N LYS A 74 -16.85 20.69 21.56
CA LYS A 74 -16.37 22.06 21.75
C LYS A 74 -16.40 22.79 20.42
N LEU A 75 -17.46 23.56 20.17
CA LEU A 75 -17.63 24.33 18.94
C LEU A 75 -17.18 25.78 19.16
N GLU A 76 -15.89 26.07 18.92
CA GLU A 76 -15.45 27.46 18.77
C GLU A 76 -15.68 28.00 17.33
N GLU A 77 -15.81 27.13 16.32
CA GLU A 77 -15.83 27.55 14.88
C GLU A 77 -17.06 27.16 14.03
N VAL A 78 -18.08 26.44 14.53
CA VAL A 78 -19.26 26.10 13.68
C VAL A 78 -20.27 27.25 13.56
N LYS A 79 -19.89 28.46 13.98
CA LYS A 79 -20.70 29.67 13.82
C LYS A 79 -20.74 30.23 12.39
N ASP A 80 -19.82 29.84 11.51
CA ASP A 80 -19.77 30.38 10.14
C ASP A 80 -20.66 29.65 9.12
N SER A 81 -21.20 28.46 9.45
CA SER A 81 -22.15 27.74 8.58
C SER A 81 -23.63 28.03 8.89
N LYS A 82 -23.97 28.77 9.95
CA LYS A 82 -25.35 29.10 10.34
C LYS A 82 -25.67 30.60 10.47
N LYS A 83 -24.87 31.50 9.90
CA LYS A 83 -25.16 32.96 9.89
C LYS A 83 -26.31 33.39 8.96
N GLY A 84 -26.97 32.48 8.26
CA GLY A 84 -28.06 32.80 7.32
C GLY A 84 -29.47 32.94 7.93
N ALA A 85 -29.68 32.56 9.19
CA ALA A 85 -31.02 32.58 9.79
C ALA A 85 -30.95 32.79 11.31
N ALA A 86 -30.68 34.01 11.75
CA ALA A 86 -31.00 34.44 13.10
C ALA A 86 -31.66 35.83 13.01
N LYS A 87 -32.97 35.82 12.75
CA LYS A 87 -33.85 36.90 13.17
C LYS A 87 -34.21 36.63 14.63
N ASP A 88 -34.15 37.69 15.41
CA ASP A 88 -34.50 37.86 16.81
C ASP A 88 -35.36 36.75 17.44
N GLY A 89 -34.77 36.07 18.43
CA GLY A 89 -35.39 35.05 19.25
C GLY A 89 -34.32 34.10 19.79
N GLU A 90 -33.93 34.27 21.05
CA GLU A 90 -33.02 33.37 21.76
C GLU A 90 -33.61 31.95 21.86
N GLU A 91 -33.40 31.14 20.83
CA GLU A 91 -33.41 29.69 20.99
C GLU A 91 -32.03 29.28 21.50
N GLU A 92 -32.00 28.76 22.73
CA GLU A 92 -30.84 28.11 23.32
C GLU A 92 -30.47 26.90 22.44
N VAL A 93 -29.55 27.11 21.48
CA VAL A 93 -29.15 26.07 20.52
C VAL A 93 -28.56 24.91 21.31
N ALA A 94 -29.27 23.78 21.32
CA ALA A 94 -28.85 22.59 22.04
C ALA A 94 -27.39 22.23 21.69
N PRO A 95 -26.55 21.90 22.70
CA PRO A 95 -25.14 21.64 22.48
C PRO A 95 -24.96 20.47 21.51
N THR A 96 -24.18 20.69 20.45
CA THR A 96 -23.94 19.65 19.44
C THR A 96 -23.20 18.47 20.05
N ARG A 97 -23.66 17.27 19.75
CA ARG A 97 -23.10 16.01 20.26
C ARG A 97 -22.35 15.26 19.18
N VAL A 98 -21.43 14.39 19.59
CA VAL A 98 -20.66 13.54 18.66
C VAL A 98 -21.60 12.75 17.75
N GLU A 99 -22.70 12.21 18.27
CA GLU A 99 -23.69 11.47 17.46
C GLU A 99 -24.25 12.29 16.30
N GLN A 100 -24.52 13.58 16.52
CA GLN A 100 -25.04 14.47 15.48
C GLN A 100 -23.97 14.75 14.41
N LEU A 101 -22.70 14.88 14.80
CA LEU A 101 -21.60 15.06 13.85
C LEU A 101 -21.32 13.80 13.03
N MET A 102 -21.44 12.61 13.62
CA MET A 102 -21.26 11.34 12.90
C MET A 102 -22.40 11.04 11.92
N ALA A 103 -23.54 11.73 12.05
CA ALA A 103 -24.64 11.69 11.08
C ALA A 103 -24.53 12.79 10.02
N ASP A 104 -23.65 13.79 10.22
CA ASP A 104 -23.46 14.89 9.29
C ASP A 104 -22.43 14.54 8.22
N LYS A 105 -22.93 14.28 7.00
CA LYS A 105 -22.11 13.95 5.83
C LYS A 105 -21.08 15.05 5.52
N ASP A 106 -21.44 16.31 5.67
CA ASP A 106 -20.54 17.43 5.38
C ASP A 106 -19.39 17.47 6.39
N PHE A 107 -19.66 17.16 7.66
CA PHE A 107 -18.63 17.02 8.68
C PHE A 107 -17.66 15.89 8.35
N ILE A 108 -18.18 14.72 7.97
CA ILE A 108 -17.36 13.54 7.61
C ILE A 108 -16.44 13.85 6.43
N GLU A 109 -16.98 14.39 5.34
CA GLU A 109 -16.19 14.64 4.12
C GLU A 109 -15.23 15.81 4.29
N LYS A 110 -15.64 16.91 4.95
CA LYS A 110 -14.86 18.16 4.98
C LYS A 110 -13.91 18.25 6.18
N LYS A 111 -14.34 17.76 7.35
CA LYS A 111 -13.60 17.86 8.63
C LYS A 111 -12.92 16.55 9.03
N LEU A 112 -13.50 15.38 8.76
CA LEU A 112 -12.77 14.11 8.97
C LEU A 112 -11.92 13.71 7.75
N LYS A 113 -12.10 14.38 6.61
CA LYS A 113 -11.42 14.08 5.33
C LYS A 113 -11.72 12.67 4.81
N LEU A 114 -12.82 12.06 5.24
CA LEU A 114 -13.22 10.74 4.78
C LEU A 114 -14.19 10.88 3.62
N LYS A 115 -13.69 10.74 2.39
CA LYS A 115 -14.48 10.83 1.15
C LYS A 115 -14.78 9.43 0.62
N ASN A 116 -15.97 9.25 0.03
CA ASN A 116 -16.40 8.00 -0.61
C ASN A 116 -16.35 6.77 0.31
N VAL A 117 -16.51 6.96 1.62
CA VAL A 117 -16.57 5.87 2.59
C VAL A 117 -18.01 5.51 2.92
N GLU A 118 -18.25 4.22 3.18
CA GLU A 118 -19.56 3.74 3.62
C GLU A 118 -19.62 3.70 5.15
N PRO A 119 -20.62 4.33 5.80
CA PRO A 119 -20.75 4.24 7.26
C PRO A 119 -21.20 2.83 7.66
N VAL A 120 -20.42 2.17 8.51
CA VAL A 120 -20.77 0.86 9.10
C VAL A 120 -21.52 1.05 10.41
N GLY A 121 -21.08 2.02 11.23
CA GLY A 121 -21.75 2.40 12.47
C GLY A 121 -20.86 2.33 13.70
N TRP A 122 -21.49 2.24 14.87
CA TRP A 122 -20.80 2.24 16.16
C TRP A 122 -20.37 0.84 16.55
N THR A 123 -19.10 0.68 16.89
CA THR A 123 -18.56 -0.56 17.46
C THR A 123 -17.87 -0.26 18.78
N ALA A 124 -17.92 -1.22 19.70
CA ALA A 124 -17.21 -1.15 20.97
C ALA A 124 -16.55 -2.48 21.29
N GLN A 125 -15.24 -2.45 21.45
CA GLN A 125 -14.44 -3.59 21.83
C GLN A 125 -13.91 -3.38 23.25
N TRP A 126 -14.04 -4.42 24.07
CA TRP A 126 -13.40 -4.45 25.38
C TRP A 126 -11.88 -4.44 25.19
N TRP A 127 -11.20 -3.43 25.75
CA TRP A 127 -9.75 -3.28 25.63
C TRP A 127 -9.08 -3.96 26.82
N GLY A 128 -9.22 -5.29 26.86
CA GLY A 128 -8.90 -6.12 28.01
C GLY A 128 -7.43 -6.28 28.37
N ASP A 129 -6.51 -5.90 27.47
CA ASP A 129 -5.08 -6.10 27.65
C ASP A 129 -4.35 -4.82 28.09
N THR A 130 -4.80 -4.22 29.19
CA THR A 130 -4.02 -3.14 29.79
C THR A 130 -3.80 -3.33 31.28
N LYS A 131 -2.62 -2.91 31.74
CA LYS A 131 -2.28 -2.68 33.15
C LYS A 131 -3.24 -1.74 33.90
N TYR A 132 -4.24 -1.15 33.20
CA TYR A 132 -5.18 -0.18 33.73
C TYR A 132 -6.52 -0.80 34.18
N GLY A 133 -6.77 -2.08 33.87
CA GLY A 133 -7.91 -2.85 34.40
C GLY A 133 -9.05 -3.08 33.39
N PRO A 134 -10.07 -3.85 33.79
CA PRO A 134 -11.08 -4.40 32.88
C PRO A 134 -12.17 -3.40 32.44
N GLN A 135 -12.16 -2.17 32.95
CA GLN A 135 -13.22 -1.17 32.72
C GLN A 135 -13.06 -0.34 31.43
N TYR A 136 -12.03 -0.61 30.63
CA TYR A 136 -11.70 0.17 29.44
C TYR A 136 -12.28 -0.42 28.15
N TYR A 137 -12.81 0.48 27.32
CA TYR A 137 -13.39 0.16 26.03
C TYR A 137 -12.79 1.02 24.93
N LEU A 138 -12.55 0.41 23.79
CA LEU A 138 -12.32 1.11 22.54
C LEU A 138 -13.66 1.24 21.82
N VAL A 139 -14.14 2.47 21.71
CA VAL A 139 -15.35 2.79 20.94
C VAL A 139 -14.91 3.41 19.63
N LYS A 140 -15.46 2.94 18.51
CA LYS A 140 -15.17 3.44 17.17
C LYS A 140 -16.48 3.79 16.46
N TYR A 141 -16.47 4.86 15.67
CA TYR A 141 -17.45 5.03 14.61
C TYR A 141 -16.78 4.65 13.30
N GLU A 142 -17.22 3.54 12.72
CA GLU A 142 -16.53 2.87 11.65
C GLU A 142 -17.11 3.24 10.29
N PHE A 143 -16.20 3.56 9.39
CA PHE A 143 -16.43 3.73 7.97
C PHE A 143 -15.62 2.68 7.22
N LYS A 144 -16.15 2.19 6.12
CA LYS A 144 -15.50 1.20 5.28
C LYS A 144 -14.78 1.90 4.13
N ASP A 145 -13.45 1.76 4.08
CA ASP A 145 -12.61 2.09 2.93
C ASP A 145 -12.14 0.80 2.24
N ALA A 146 -12.84 0.43 1.17
CA ALA A 146 -12.78 -0.91 0.59
C ALA A 146 -13.03 -1.99 1.64
N TYR A 147 -12.02 -2.70 2.12
CA TYR A 147 -12.18 -3.80 3.07
C TYR A 147 -11.63 -3.46 4.46
N ILE A 148 -11.11 -2.25 4.63
CA ILE A 148 -10.54 -1.78 5.90
C ILE A 148 -11.48 -0.79 6.57
N GLY A 149 -11.74 -1.02 7.84
CA GLY A 149 -12.51 -0.12 8.67
C GLY A 149 -11.67 1.04 9.20
N VAL A 150 -12.08 2.27 8.91
CA VAL A 150 -11.42 3.51 9.35
C VAL A 150 -12.38 4.36 10.19
N GLY A 151 -11.85 5.33 10.94
CA GLY A 151 -12.71 6.30 11.62
C GLY A 151 -12.21 6.77 12.98
N PRO A 152 -12.95 7.69 13.63
CA PRO A 152 -12.62 8.17 14.95
C PRO A 152 -12.74 7.04 15.98
N THR A 153 -11.72 6.93 16.83
CA THR A 153 -11.66 5.94 17.91
C THR A 153 -11.40 6.62 19.25
N TRP A 154 -12.18 6.24 20.27
CA TRP A 154 -12.11 6.77 21.62
C TRP A 154 -11.81 5.67 22.62
N LEU A 155 -11.02 6.02 23.64
CA LEU A 155 -10.89 5.27 24.87
C LEU A 155 -11.95 5.71 25.86
N VAL A 156 -12.76 4.76 26.33
CA VAL A 156 -13.82 4.99 27.31
C VAL A 156 -13.49 4.25 28.60
N ASP A 157 -13.46 4.99 29.69
CA ASP A 157 -13.45 4.46 31.06
C ASP A 157 -14.88 4.43 31.59
N LEU A 158 -15.46 3.25 31.72
CA LEU A 158 -16.84 3.12 32.22
C LEU A 158 -16.98 3.51 33.69
N LYS A 159 -15.93 3.32 34.49
CA LYS A 159 -15.96 3.61 35.94
C LYS A 159 -15.96 5.11 36.19
N THR A 160 -15.10 5.85 35.49
CA THR A 160 -15.01 7.30 35.65
C THR A 160 -15.85 8.08 34.65
N GLN A 161 -16.55 7.40 33.74
CA GLN A 161 -17.30 7.98 32.61
C GLN A 161 -16.46 8.92 31.73
N LYS A 162 -15.15 8.67 31.67
CA LYS A 162 -14.21 9.49 30.92
C LYS A 162 -14.12 8.98 29.49
N VAL A 163 -14.17 9.90 28.53
CA VAL A 163 -13.96 9.61 27.10
C VAL A 163 -12.74 10.41 26.67
N VAL A 164 -11.75 9.73 26.10
CA VAL A 164 -10.52 10.33 25.60
C VAL A 164 -10.38 9.92 24.14
N ALA A 165 -10.05 10.86 23.27
CA ALA A 165 -9.70 10.52 21.90
C ALA A 165 -8.44 9.65 21.87
N LYS A 166 -8.52 8.49 21.18
CA LYS A 166 -7.36 7.64 20.93
C LYS A 166 -6.57 8.20 19.74
N ASN A 167 -7.29 8.57 18.68
CA ASN A 167 -6.72 9.03 17.42
C ASN A 167 -7.09 10.47 17.04
N VAL A 168 -6.43 10.99 16.00
CA VAL A 168 -6.62 12.37 15.54
C VAL A 168 -8.06 12.64 15.07
N LEU A 169 -8.71 11.67 14.41
CA LEU A 169 -10.10 11.83 13.98
C LEU A 169 -11.06 11.94 15.17
N ALA A 170 -10.81 11.19 16.25
CA ALA A 170 -11.58 11.32 17.49
C ALA A 170 -11.32 12.66 18.20
N ASN A 171 -10.11 13.22 18.09
CA ASN A 171 -9.84 14.58 18.56
C ASN A 171 -10.66 15.60 17.76
N VAL A 172 -10.66 15.51 16.43
CA VAL A 172 -11.48 16.37 15.56
C VAL A 172 -12.97 16.23 15.88
N ALA A 173 -13.45 15.03 16.18
CA ALA A 173 -14.86 14.81 16.53
C ALA A 173 -15.25 15.36 17.91
N LEU A 174 -14.31 15.51 18.86
CA LEU A 174 -14.57 16.09 20.19
C LEU A 174 -14.32 17.60 20.24
N ASP A 175 -13.31 18.07 19.51
CA ASP A 175 -12.83 19.44 19.47
C ASP A 175 -12.35 19.74 18.02
N PRO A 176 -13.27 20.08 17.10
CA PRO A 176 -12.92 20.28 15.70
C PRO A 176 -11.90 21.39 15.48
N GLY A 177 -11.86 22.42 16.33
CA GLY A 177 -10.91 23.52 16.22
C GLY A 177 -9.48 23.07 16.51
N LYS A 178 -9.25 22.42 17.66
CA LYS A 178 -7.91 21.94 18.03
C LYS A 178 -7.50 20.67 17.31
N GLY A 179 -8.47 19.82 16.97
CA GLY A 179 -8.20 18.54 16.33
C GLY A 179 -7.53 18.70 14.96
N VAL A 180 -7.95 19.70 14.18
CA VAL A 180 -7.38 19.97 12.85
C VAL A 180 -6.00 20.61 12.90
N GLU A 181 -5.62 21.21 14.03
CA GLU A 181 -4.28 21.76 14.28
C GLU A 181 -3.25 20.69 14.64
N SER A 182 -3.69 19.45 14.89
CA SER A 182 -2.80 18.34 15.18
C SER A 182 -1.77 18.14 14.06
N GLY A 183 -0.50 17.96 14.42
CA GLY A 183 0.57 17.62 13.48
C GLY A 183 0.36 16.32 12.71
N TYR A 184 -0.60 15.50 13.14
CA TYR A 184 -0.96 14.21 12.53
C TYR A 184 -2.27 14.24 11.74
N TYR A 185 -2.96 15.37 11.71
CA TYR A 185 -4.19 15.53 10.94
C TYR A 185 -3.88 15.65 9.45
N ASP A 186 -4.68 14.97 8.61
CA ASP A 186 -4.57 14.99 7.15
C ASP A 186 -3.16 14.60 6.64
N LYS A 187 -2.56 13.58 7.30
CA LYS A 187 -1.20 13.10 7.00
C LYS A 187 -1.12 11.87 6.10
N ALA A 188 -2.24 11.39 5.56
CA ALA A 188 -2.28 10.13 4.80
C ALA A 188 -1.28 10.12 3.63
N ALA A 189 -1.23 11.19 2.84
CA ALA A 189 -0.30 11.29 1.71
C ALA A 189 1.17 11.34 2.14
N GLN A 190 1.48 12.08 3.22
CA GLN A 190 2.85 12.16 3.76
C GLN A 190 3.28 10.83 4.38
N VAL A 191 2.37 10.11 5.03
CA VAL A 191 2.62 8.76 5.55
C VAL A 191 2.90 7.82 4.38
N VAL A 192 2.06 7.79 3.34
CA VAL A 192 2.31 6.94 2.16
C VAL A 192 3.66 7.27 1.53
N SER A 193 3.97 8.54 1.26
CA SER A 193 5.28 8.95 0.72
C SER A 193 6.45 8.53 1.63
N ALA A 194 6.31 8.65 2.96
CA ALA A 194 7.37 8.23 3.88
C ALA A 194 7.56 6.71 3.93
N ILE A 195 6.45 5.96 3.91
CA ILE A 195 6.43 4.49 3.87
C ILE A 195 7.05 4.00 2.56
N THR A 196 6.67 4.58 1.43
CA THR A 196 7.13 4.14 0.10
C THR A 196 8.58 4.49 -0.16
N ASN A 197 9.08 5.54 0.48
CA ASN A 197 10.50 5.92 0.48
C ASN A 197 11.37 5.14 1.47
N HIS A 198 10.79 4.23 2.27
CA HIS A 198 11.58 3.31 3.11
C HIS A 198 12.55 2.53 2.24
N ARG A 199 13.82 2.49 2.63
CA ARG A 199 14.91 1.86 1.88
C ARG A 199 15.36 0.58 2.56
N PHE A 200 15.47 -0.47 1.76
CA PHE A 200 16.17 -1.69 2.14
C PHE A 200 17.67 -1.51 1.90
N ASP A 201 18.50 -2.40 2.45
CA ASP A 201 19.97 -2.32 2.33
C ASP A 201 20.43 -2.26 0.87
N SER A 202 19.72 -2.95 -0.02
CA SER A 202 20.00 -2.96 -1.47
C SER A 202 19.77 -1.63 -2.17
N GLY A 203 19.11 -0.66 -1.52
CA GLY A 203 18.74 0.64 -2.07
C GLY A 203 17.32 0.70 -2.64
N VAL A 204 16.67 -0.47 -2.86
CA VAL A 204 15.27 -0.52 -3.30
C VAL A 204 14.39 0.15 -2.27
N ASN A 205 13.35 0.85 -2.75
CA ASN A 205 12.34 1.44 -1.88
C ASN A 205 11.12 0.52 -1.78
N LEU A 206 10.26 0.71 -0.78
CA LEU A 206 9.06 -0.12 -0.63
C LEU A 206 8.12 0.00 -1.83
N GLY A 207 8.05 1.16 -2.50
CA GLY A 207 7.30 1.32 -3.75
C GLY A 207 7.78 0.35 -4.85
N GLY A 208 9.09 0.21 -5.02
CA GLY A 208 9.73 -0.75 -5.91
C GLY A 208 9.54 -2.19 -5.45
N ALA A 209 9.67 -2.47 -4.16
CA ALA A 209 9.44 -3.80 -3.59
C ALA A 209 8.00 -4.28 -3.82
N LEU A 210 7.01 -3.39 -3.71
CA LEU A 210 5.63 -3.68 -4.12
C LEU A 210 5.56 -4.07 -5.60
N LEU A 211 6.16 -3.28 -6.49
CA LEU A 211 6.16 -3.61 -7.92
C LEU A 211 6.78 -4.98 -8.21
N LEU A 212 7.89 -5.30 -7.56
CA LEU A 212 8.56 -6.60 -7.70
C LEU A 212 7.69 -7.73 -7.18
N TYR A 213 7.12 -7.58 -5.96
CA TYR A 213 6.21 -8.55 -5.37
C TYR A 213 5.05 -8.90 -6.32
N PHE A 214 4.37 -7.89 -6.86
CA PHE A 214 3.22 -8.09 -7.74
C PHE A 214 3.62 -8.56 -9.15
N ALA A 215 4.82 -8.23 -9.63
CA ALA A 215 5.33 -8.74 -10.90
C ALA A 215 5.61 -10.25 -10.85
N GLU A 216 5.99 -10.77 -9.68
CA GLU A 216 6.33 -12.19 -9.47
C GLU A 216 5.14 -13.03 -9.00
N ASN A 217 4.29 -12.48 -8.13
CA ASN A 217 3.33 -13.29 -7.37
C ASN A 217 1.87 -13.16 -7.83
N VAL A 218 1.49 -12.07 -8.49
CA VAL A 218 0.09 -11.89 -8.89
C VAL A 218 -0.17 -12.46 -10.26
N SER A 219 -1.10 -13.40 -10.29
CA SER A 219 -1.58 -14.01 -11.51
C SER A 219 -2.16 -12.93 -12.42
N LYS A 220 -1.99 -13.04 -13.74
CA LYS A 220 -2.63 -12.11 -14.69
C LYS A 220 -4.12 -12.44 -14.86
N SER A 221 -4.81 -12.80 -13.78
CA SER A 221 -6.26 -12.93 -13.78
C SER A 221 -6.86 -11.55 -14.03
N GLU A 222 -7.91 -11.47 -14.85
CA GLU A 222 -8.64 -10.21 -15.07
C GLU A 222 -9.35 -9.71 -13.79
N GLU A 223 -9.48 -10.56 -12.78
CA GLU A 223 -10.12 -10.25 -11.50
C GLU A 223 -9.16 -9.59 -10.50
N ASP A 224 -7.85 -9.72 -10.69
CA ASP A 224 -6.84 -9.22 -9.75
C ASP A 224 -6.74 -7.69 -9.87
N THR A 225 -7.12 -6.98 -8.80
CA THR A 225 -7.25 -5.52 -8.81
C THR A 225 -6.54 -4.89 -7.62
N ILE A 226 -5.61 -3.97 -7.90
CA ILE A 226 -4.95 -3.18 -6.86
C ILE A 226 -5.88 -2.06 -6.39
N LEU A 227 -6.19 -2.07 -5.09
CA LEU A 227 -7.08 -1.11 -4.46
C LEU A 227 -6.30 0.11 -3.93
N GLY A 228 -5.10 -0.11 -3.38
CA GLY A 228 -4.19 0.94 -2.89
C GLY A 228 -4.14 1.08 -1.37
N TRP A 229 -3.56 2.18 -0.90
CA TRP A 229 -3.32 2.42 0.53
C TRP A 229 -4.52 2.99 1.28
N THR A 230 -4.77 2.45 2.47
CA THR A 230 -5.62 3.04 3.50
C THR A 230 -4.76 3.33 4.73
N ILE A 231 -4.79 4.57 5.21
CA ILE A 231 -3.97 5.03 6.34
C ILE A 231 -4.89 5.38 7.51
N THR A 232 -4.62 4.80 8.67
CA THR A 232 -5.32 5.13 9.91
C THR A 232 -4.34 5.56 10.97
N HIS A 233 -4.51 6.77 11.48
CA HIS A 233 -3.79 7.20 12.66
C HIS A 233 -4.26 6.39 13.87
N ASP A 234 -3.32 5.80 14.61
CA ASP A 234 -3.60 5.15 15.88
C ASP A 234 -3.43 6.15 17.03
N ARG A 235 -2.33 6.09 17.78
CA ARG A 235 -2.04 6.97 18.92
C ARG A 235 -0.64 7.56 18.81
N GLY A 236 -0.52 8.83 19.19
CA GLY A 236 0.77 9.52 19.23
C GLY A 236 1.31 9.69 17.82
N ASN A 237 2.48 9.14 17.54
CA ASN A 237 3.14 9.17 16.24
C ASN A 237 2.89 7.91 15.39
N GLN A 238 2.00 7.01 15.84
CA GLN A 238 1.77 5.71 15.19
C GLN A 238 0.64 5.79 14.16
N PHE A 239 0.88 5.18 13.01
CA PHE A 239 -0.09 4.97 11.94
C PHE A 239 -0.12 3.49 11.56
N ASP A 240 -1.31 2.95 11.36
CA ASP A 240 -1.49 1.70 10.63
C ASP A 240 -1.72 2.01 9.16
N ALA A 241 -0.99 1.30 8.29
CA ALA A 241 -1.06 1.45 6.86
C ALA A 241 -1.42 0.10 6.22
N TYR A 242 -2.47 0.10 5.42
CA TYR A 242 -3.01 -1.09 4.78
C TYR A 242 -2.90 -0.95 3.27
N PHE A 243 -2.07 -1.77 2.62
CA PHE A 243 -2.06 -1.87 1.17
C PHE A 243 -3.03 -2.95 0.74
N GLN A 244 -4.10 -2.60 0.05
CA GLN A 244 -5.20 -3.51 -0.30
C GLN A 244 -5.16 -3.92 -1.78
N TRP A 245 -5.53 -5.17 -2.07
CA TRP A 245 -5.79 -5.67 -3.42
C TRP A 245 -6.86 -6.78 -3.41
N MET A 246 -7.35 -7.11 -4.59
CA MET A 246 -8.18 -8.28 -4.86
C MET A 246 -7.31 -9.33 -5.55
N GLU A 247 -7.41 -10.57 -5.10
CA GLU A 247 -6.70 -11.72 -5.66
C GLU A 247 -7.69 -12.88 -5.79
N ASN A 248 -7.92 -13.36 -7.01
CA ASN A 248 -8.92 -14.39 -7.32
C ASN A 248 -10.33 -14.09 -6.74
N GLY A 249 -10.74 -12.81 -6.78
CA GLY A 249 -12.03 -12.37 -6.24
C GLY A 249 -12.08 -12.27 -4.71
N GLU A 250 -11.02 -12.60 -3.99
CA GLU A 250 -10.91 -12.43 -2.54
C GLU A 250 -10.15 -11.16 -2.18
N SER A 251 -10.53 -10.52 -1.07
CA SER A 251 -9.84 -9.32 -0.59
C SER A 251 -8.63 -9.70 0.23
N THR A 252 -7.49 -9.11 -0.13
CA THR A 252 -6.22 -9.27 0.57
C THR A 252 -5.64 -7.91 0.95
N TYR A 253 -4.89 -7.87 2.04
CA TYR A 253 -4.14 -6.67 2.42
C TYR A 253 -2.82 -6.98 3.12
N ALA A 254 -1.86 -6.08 2.95
CA ALA A 254 -0.63 -6.03 3.72
C ALA A 254 -0.74 -4.91 4.76
N GLN A 255 -0.55 -5.25 6.04
CA GLN A 255 -0.60 -4.29 7.13
C GLN A 255 0.81 -3.95 7.62
N PHE A 256 1.08 -2.65 7.70
CA PHE A 256 2.29 -2.09 8.24
C PHE A 256 1.97 -1.16 9.41
N ALA A 257 2.80 -1.23 10.45
CA ALA A 257 2.82 -0.22 11.51
C ALA A 257 3.94 0.78 11.20
N PHE A 258 3.60 2.06 11.22
CA PHE A 258 4.51 3.15 10.87
C PHE A 258 4.62 4.16 12.01
N ASP A 259 5.84 4.36 12.50
CA ASP A 259 6.17 5.46 13.41
C ASP A 259 6.58 6.68 12.59
N TYR A 260 5.73 7.71 12.57
CA TYR A 260 5.87 8.89 11.73
C TYR A 260 7.11 9.72 12.07
N ASP A 261 7.41 9.89 13.36
CA ASP A 261 8.51 10.73 13.81
C ASP A 261 9.86 10.05 13.59
N ARG A 262 9.93 8.74 13.87
CA ARG A 262 11.14 7.93 13.68
C ARG A 262 11.32 7.48 12.24
N LYS A 263 10.28 7.63 11.40
CA LYS A 263 10.20 7.07 10.04
C LYS A 263 10.48 5.56 10.02
N ALA A 264 10.01 4.86 11.06
CA ALA A 264 10.25 3.43 11.22
C ALA A 264 9.05 2.64 10.73
N LEU A 265 9.29 1.64 9.88
CA LEU A 265 8.25 0.79 9.31
C LEU A 265 8.41 -0.64 9.82
N ARG A 266 7.29 -1.29 10.14
CA ARG A 266 7.28 -2.69 10.58
C ARG A 266 6.12 -3.44 9.93
N ALA A 267 6.39 -4.61 9.35
CA ALA A 267 5.35 -5.52 8.91
C ALA A 267 4.55 -6.08 10.10
N VAL A 268 3.23 -6.13 9.97
CA VAL A 268 2.32 -6.65 11.01
C VAL A 268 1.78 -8.03 10.66
N ASN A 269 1.47 -8.28 9.38
CA ASN A 269 0.97 -9.56 8.89
C ASN A 269 1.92 -10.22 7.87
N LEU A 270 1.59 -11.46 7.48
CA LEU A 270 2.40 -12.26 6.55
C LEU A 270 2.56 -11.57 5.20
N GLN A 271 1.48 -11.03 4.64
CA GLN A 271 1.49 -10.31 3.37
C GLN A 271 2.47 -9.13 3.38
N ALA A 272 2.50 -8.34 4.46
CA ALA A 272 3.46 -7.25 4.61
C ALA A 272 4.91 -7.75 4.74
N ALA A 273 5.11 -8.88 5.44
CA ALA A 273 6.42 -9.50 5.57
C ALA A 273 6.93 -10.05 4.22
N ASP A 274 6.05 -10.62 3.39
CA ASP A 274 6.41 -11.12 2.07
C ASP A 274 6.78 -9.99 1.11
N ILE A 275 6.07 -8.86 1.15
CA ILE A 275 6.46 -7.65 0.40
C ILE A 275 7.81 -7.11 0.87
N MET A 276 8.07 -7.08 2.19
CA MET A 276 9.39 -6.67 2.71
C MET A 276 10.48 -7.62 2.23
N ARG A 277 10.23 -8.93 2.24
CA ARG A 277 11.17 -9.95 1.74
C ARG A 277 11.48 -9.76 0.26
N ALA A 278 10.50 -9.38 -0.57
CA ALA A 278 10.73 -9.06 -1.97
C ALA A 278 11.73 -7.90 -2.15
N GLY A 279 11.68 -6.89 -1.27
CA GLY A 279 12.67 -5.81 -1.23
C GLY A 279 14.05 -6.25 -0.74
N GLU A 280 14.09 -7.07 0.32
CA GLU A 280 15.33 -7.62 0.89
C GLU A 280 16.05 -8.59 -0.05
N ALA A 281 15.31 -9.29 -0.91
CA ALA A 281 15.85 -10.24 -1.88
C ALA A 281 16.60 -9.56 -3.03
N VAL A 282 16.41 -8.25 -3.24
CA VAL A 282 17.13 -7.49 -4.27
C VAL A 282 18.61 -7.40 -3.90
N THR A 283 19.49 -7.87 -4.77
CA THR A 283 20.94 -7.68 -4.60
C THR A 283 21.32 -6.21 -4.66
N HIS A 284 22.32 -5.79 -3.88
CA HIS A 284 22.83 -4.41 -3.90
C HIS A 284 23.24 -4.01 -5.32
N THR A 285 22.43 -3.16 -5.94
CA THR A 285 22.62 -2.69 -7.31
C THR A 285 22.10 -1.27 -7.44
N LYS A 286 22.54 -0.56 -8.48
CA LYS A 286 21.98 0.75 -8.81
C LYS A 286 20.74 0.55 -9.67
N ALA A 287 19.64 1.22 -9.31
CA ALA A 287 18.47 1.27 -10.17
C ALA A 287 18.83 1.83 -11.55
N VAL A 288 18.21 1.28 -12.61
CA VAL A 288 18.33 1.82 -13.96
C VAL A 288 17.72 3.22 -14.05
N ASP A 289 18.21 4.09 -14.94
CA ASP A 289 17.69 5.47 -15.05
C ASP A 289 16.81 5.68 -16.30
N ILE A 290 15.50 5.66 -16.10
CA ILE A 290 14.52 5.94 -17.16
C ILE A 290 14.41 7.43 -17.51
N MET A 291 15.00 8.34 -16.74
CA MET A 291 14.83 9.78 -16.92
C MET A 291 15.39 10.23 -18.28
N PRO A 292 14.68 11.13 -18.99
CA PRO A 292 15.22 11.66 -20.23
C PRO A 292 16.38 12.61 -19.93
N ASN A 293 17.50 12.47 -20.65
CA ASN A 293 18.72 13.30 -20.51
C ASN A 293 18.47 14.81 -20.73
N SER A 294 17.27 15.19 -21.19
CA SER A 294 16.84 16.57 -21.39
C SER A 294 16.04 17.17 -20.22
N TYR A 295 15.90 16.42 -19.12
CA TYR A 295 15.19 16.83 -17.92
C TYR A 295 16.10 16.70 -16.69
N ASP A 296 16.18 17.78 -15.91
CA ASP A 296 16.89 17.83 -14.64
C ASP A 296 15.88 17.57 -13.51
N ALA A 297 15.99 16.40 -12.88
CA ALA A 297 15.08 15.95 -11.82
C ALA A 297 15.17 16.83 -10.56
N ASP A 298 16.38 17.24 -10.18
CA ASP A 298 16.63 18.07 -8.99
C ASP A 298 16.02 19.46 -9.15
N LYS A 299 16.19 20.05 -10.34
CA LYS A 299 15.61 21.37 -10.66
C LYS A 299 14.17 21.30 -11.16
N ARG A 300 13.62 20.10 -11.35
CA ARG A 300 12.30 19.86 -11.95
C ARG A 300 12.10 20.63 -13.25
N ALA A 301 13.12 20.65 -14.11
CA ALA A 301 13.19 21.57 -15.25
C ALA A 301 13.78 20.94 -16.51
N TRP A 302 13.24 21.33 -17.67
CA TRP A 302 13.82 21.01 -18.98
C TRP A 302 15.13 21.77 -19.20
N ILE A 303 16.12 21.09 -19.77
CA ILE A 303 17.45 21.63 -20.07
C ILE A 303 17.80 21.53 -21.56
N GLY A 304 18.87 22.22 -21.96
CA GLY A 304 19.34 22.21 -23.34
C GLY A 304 18.28 22.64 -24.37
N PRO A 305 18.23 22.01 -25.55
CA PRO A 305 17.23 22.30 -26.58
C PRO A 305 15.77 22.11 -26.11
N ALA A 306 15.53 21.15 -25.21
CA ALA A 306 14.19 20.88 -24.68
C ALA A 306 13.64 22.06 -23.87
N LYS A 307 14.49 22.82 -23.16
CA LYS A 307 14.08 24.05 -22.45
C LYS A 307 13.44 25.08 -23.38
N LYS A 308 13.98 25.24 -24.59
CA LYS A 308 13.42 26.17 -25.59
C LYS A 308 12.13 25.59 -26.19
N ALA A 309 12.09 24.28 -26.44
CA ALA A 309 10.88 23.63 -26.95
C ALA A 309 9.73 23.63 -25.92
N SER A 310 10.02 23.52 -24.63
CA SER A 310 9.00 23.49 -23.57
C SER A 310 8.28 24.83 -23.37
N THR A 311 8.88 25.95 -23.82
CA THR A 311 8.26 27.29 -23.72
C THR A 311 7.44 27.67 -24.96
N GLN A 312 7.59 26.95 -26.08
CA GLN A 312 6.86 27.24 -27.31
C GLN A 312 5.37 26.89 -27.15
N PRO A 313 4.43 27.77 -27.57
CA PRO A 313 2.99 27.55 -27.40
C PRO A 313 2.49 26.21 -27.96
N ARG A 314 3.05 25.76 -29.09
CA ARG A 314 2.64 24.53 -29.78
C ARG A 314 3.00 23.24 -29.03
N THR A 315 4.02 23.27 -28.19
CA THR A 315 4.58 22.10 -27.52
C THR A 315 4.50 22.20 -25.99
N ARG A 316 4.25 23.39 -25.45
CA ARG A 316 4.22 23.66 -24.00
C ARG A 316 3.33 22.69 -23.23
N ALA A 317 2.10 22.44 -23.70
CA ALA A 317 1.18 21.53 -23.00
C ALA A 317 1.71 20.08 -22.96
N ARG A 318 2.29 19.62 -24.07
CA ARG A 318 2.93 18.29 -24.16
C ARG A 318 4.10 18.15 -23.17
N PHE A 319 4.96 19.16 -23.08
CA PHE A 319 6.08 19.18 -22.14
C PHE A 319 5.60 19.30 -20.68
N LYS A 320 4.51 20.05 -20.43
CA LYS A 320 3.89 20.13 -19.11
C LYS A 320 3.39 18.75 -18.67
N ALA A 321 2.62 18.07 -19.52
CA ALA A 321 2.07 16.75 -19.22
C ALA A 321 3.16 15.72 -18.89
N LEU A 322 4.25 15.69 -19.69
CA LEU A 322 5.37 14.80 -19.41
C LEU A 322 6.06 15.16 -18.09
N ALA A 323 6.31 16.45 -17.84
CA ALA A 323 6.91 16.89 -16.58
C ALA A 323 6.04 16.51 -15.36
N SER A 324 4.72 16.48 -15.46
CA SER A 324 3.85 16.02 -14.36
C SER A 324 4.17 14.58 -13.94
N VAL A 325 4.39 13.67 -14.90
CA VAL A 325 4.80 12.28 -14.58
C VAL A 325 6.23 12.24 -14.02
N LEU A 326 7.17 12.97 -14.63
CA LEU A 326 8.57 12.98 -14.21
C LEU A 326 8.80 13.61 -12.83
N ASN A 327 7.89 14.50 -12.41
CA ASN A 327 7.92 15.14 -11.09
C ASN A 327 7.47 14.22 -9.96
N GLU A 328 6.78 13.11 -10.27
CA GLU A 328 6.45 12.05 -9.31
C GLU A 328 7.67 11.14 -9.13
N SER A 329 8.66 11.59 -8.36
CA SER A 329 9.93 10.89 -8.15
C SER A 329 9.73 9.45 -7.70
N GLU A 330 8.80 9.22 -6.76
CA GLU A 330 8.51 7.92 -6.20
C GLU A 330 7.89 6.97 -7.24
N LEU A 331 7.09 7.49 -8.18
CA LEU A 331 6.52 6.72 -9.29
C LEU A 331 7.62 6.29 -10.26
N VAL A 332 8.44 7.25 -10.69
CA VAL A 332 9.56 7.02 -11.61
C VAL A 332 10.52 6.01 -11.02
N GLU A 333 10.93 6.21 -9.77
CA GLU A 333 11.90 5.37 -9.10
C GLU A 333 11.38 3.96 -8.83
N SER A 334 10.12 3.80 -8.41
CA SER A 334 9.52 2.47 -8.25
C SER A 334 9.60 1.70 -9.56
N PHE A 335 9.30 2.36 -10.68
CA PHE A 335 9.39 1.75 -12.00
C PHE A 335 10.83 1.43 -12.43
N GLN A 336 11.80 2.28 -12.10
CA GLN A 336 13.23 1.99 -12.29
C GLN A 336 13.64 0.70 -11.55
N TRP A 337 13.17 0.50 -10.32
CA TRP A 337 13.41 -0.73 -9.57
C TRP A 337 12.73 -1.95 -10.16
N LEU A 338 11.51 -1.82 -10.68
CA LEU A 338 10.84 -2.91 -11.40
C LEU A 338 11.68 -3.39 -12.59
N LEU A 339 12.16 -2.47 -13.44
CA LEU A 339 13.01 -2.84 -14.58
C LEU A 339 14.33 -3.49 -14.14
N THR A 340 14.92 -2.97 -13.06
CA THR A 340 16.16 -3.49 -12.47
C THR A 340 15.97 -4.92 -11.96
N GLY A 341 14.90 -5.19 -11.20
CA GLY A 341 14.59 -6.52 -10.69
C GLY A 341 14.19 -7.52 -11.78
N GLN A 342 13.68 -7.03 -12.92
CA GLN A 342 13.47 -7.83 -14.13
C GLN A 342 14.77 -8.13 -14.91
N GLY A 343 15.94 -7.74 -14.37
CA GLY A 343 17.25 -8.06 -14.93
C GLY A 343 17.80 -7.02 -15.91
N THR A 344 17.13 -5.87 -16.08
CA THR A 344 17.64 -4.79 -16.93
C THR A 344 18.87 -4.17 -16.28
N LYS A 345 20.01 -4.17 -16.99
CA LYS A 345 21.23 -3.51 -16.52
C LYS A 345 21.24 -2.02 -16.90
N PRO A 346 21.90 -1.15 -16.11
CA PRO A 346 22.01 0.27 -16.45
C PRO A 346 22.59 0.52 -17.84
N GLU A 347 23.59 -0.26 -18.25
CA GLU A 347 24.26 -0.10 -19.55
C GLU A 347 23.32 -0.44 -20.72
N ASP A 348 22.48 -1.46 -20.55
CA ASP A 348 21.53 -1.90 -21.58
C ASP A 348 20.43 -0.85 -21.74
N LEU A 349 19.95 -0.25 -20.65
CA LEU A 349 18.95 0.83 -20.71
C LEU A 349 19.52 2.11 -21.34
N GLU A 350 20.76 2.48 -21.02
CA GLU A 350 21.39 3.65 -21.66
C GLU A 350 21.58 3.43 -23.16
N ARG A 351 22.06 2.26 -23.58
CA ARG A 351 22.14 1.89 -25.00
C ARG A 351 20.76 1.93 -25.68
N CYS A 352 19.73 1.50 -24.97
CA CYS A 352 18.35 1.56 -25.44
C CYS A 352 17.83 3.01 -25.57
N LYS A 353 18.24 3.94 -24.70
CA LYS A 353 17.93 5.38 -24.81
C LYS A 353 18.64 6.02 -26.01
N GLU A 354 19.92 5.68 -26.22
CA GLU A 354 20.74 6.16 -27.34
C GLU A 354 20.18 5.73 -28.70
N THR A 355 19.71 4.47 -28.81
CA THR A 355 19.05 3.95 -30.02
C THR A 355 17.59 4.40 -30.15
N HIS A 356 17.10 5.22 -29.20
CA HIS A 356 15.73 5.71 -29.10
C HIS A 356 14.67 4.63 -28.89
N ASN A 357 15.08 3.44 -28.45
CA ASN A 357 14.21 2.30 -28.16
C ASN A 357 13.59 2.38 -26.75
N CYS A 358 14.21 3.14 -25.85
CA CYS A 358 13.71 3.42 -24.50
C CYS A 358 13.47 4.92 -24.34
N ARG A 359 12.20 5.34 -24.23
CA ARG A 359 11.86 6.78 -24.15
C ARG A 359 10.41 7.04 -23.75
N PHE A 360 10.17 8.27 -23.29
CA PHE A 360 8.85 8.83 -23.14
C PHE A 360 8.27 9.34 -24.47
N MET A 361 7.03 8.99 -24.75
CA MET A 361 6.25 9.37 -25.92
C MET A 361 4.92 10.00 -25.50
N PRO A 362 4.88 11.34 -25.39
CA PRO A 362 3.64 12.06 -25.17
C PRO A 362 2.78 12.07 -26.44
N GLN A 363 1.52 11.69 -26.33
CA GLN A 363 0.52 11.72 -27.40
C GLN A 363 -0.69 12.54 -26.94
N GLN A 364 -1.20 13.42 -27.78
CA GLN A 364 -2.39 14.20 -27.43
C GLN A 364 -3.63 13.30 -27.53
N LYS A 365 -4.38 13.15 -26.43
CA LYS A 365 -5.60 12.35 -26.37
C LYS A 365 -6.82 13.22 -26.67
N ASP A 366 -6.90 14.37 -26.02
CA ASP A 366 -7.94 15.38 -26.24
C ASP A 366 -7.38 16.80 -26.04
N LYS A 367 -8.25 17.80 -25.87
CA LYS A 367 -7.83 19.21 -25.73
C LYS A 367 -6.91 19.44 -24.52
N ASP A 368 -7.20 18.79 -23.40
CA ASP A 368 -6.55 19.04 -22.10
C ASP A 368 -5.84 17.80 -21.55
N THR A 369 -5.95 16.65 -22.21
CA THR A 369 -5.35 15.39 -21.79
C THR A 369 -4.30 14.89 -22.77
N TYR A 370 -3.14 14.53 -22.22
CA TYR A 370 -2.05 13.89 -22.94
C TYR A 370 -1.80 12.49 -22.37
N ARG A 371 -1.66 11.50 -23.25
CA ARG A 371 -1.17 10.18 -22.89
C ARG A 371 0.36 10.17 -22.89
N ILE A 372 0.95 9.92 -21.75
CA ILE A 372 2.39 9.75 -21.59
C ILE A 372 2.68 8.26 -21.59
N ILE A 373 3.40 7.78 -22.59
CA ILE A 373 3.80 6.38 -22.71
C ILE A 373 5.31 6.30 -22.47
N TYR A 374 5.76 5.38 -21.63
CA TYR A 374 7.17 4.99 -21.60
C TYR A 374 7.33 3.64 -22.29
N ILE A 375 8.14 3.58 -23.33
CA ILE A 375 8.49 2.35 -24.04
C ILE A 375 9.87 1.92 -23.55
N PHE A 376 10.06 0.63 -23.32
CA PHE A 376 11.33 0.05 -22.87
C PHE A 376 11.65 -1.26 -23.60
N ASN A 377 12.27 -1.15 -24.77
CA ASN A 377 12.63 -2.29 -25.61
C ASN A 377 14.12 -2.62 -25.49
N VAL A 378 14.54 -3.10 -24.31
CA VAL A 378 15.97 -3.28 -23.95
C VAL A 378 16.67 -4.31 -24.86
N ASP A 379 15.99 -5.37 -25.28
CA ASP A 379 16.58 -6.46 -26.09
C ASP A 379 16.72 -6.13 -27.59
N ARG A 380 16.43 -4.89 -28.01
CA ARG A 380 16.41 -4.53 -29.44
C ARG A 380 17.61 -3.68 -29.85
N ASP A 381 18.36 -4.20 -30.82
CA ASP A 381 19.52 -3.52 -31.40
C ASP A 381 19.19 -2.54 -32.55
N LYS A 382 18.03 -2.69 -33.23
CA LYS A 382 17.63 -1.79 -34.33
C LYS A 382 17.08 -0.48 -33.76
N SER A 383 17.42 0.68 -34.32
CA SER A 383 16.86 1.96 -33.90
C SER A 383 15.40 2.13 -34.32
N PHE A 384 14.52 2.61 -33.44
CA PHE A 384 13.14 2.98 -33.79
C PHE A 384 13.09 4.15 -34.79
N ASP A 385 12.34 3.98 -35.89
CA ASP A 385 11.99 5.08 -36.81
C ASP A 385 10.56 5.62 -36.52
N PRO A 386 10.41 6.87 -36.03
CA PRO A 386 9.09 7.47 -35.78
C PRO A 386 8.23 7.70 -37.02
N LYS A 387 8.80 7.64 -38.22
CA LYS A 387 8.06 7.80 -39.48
C LYS A 387 7.53 6.47 -40.01
N ASN A 388 8.20 5.37 -39.68
CA ASN A 388 7.84 4.01 -40.07
C ASN A 388 7.74 3.14 -38.82
N ILE A 389 6.61 3.28 -38.10
CA ILE A 389 6.33 2.46 -36.93
C ILE A 389 6.00 1.06 -37.44
N ASP A 390 7.00 0.19 -37.45
CA ASP A 390 6.78 -1.24 -37.65
C ASP A 390 5.82 -1.73 -36.53
N PRO A 391 4.78 -2.52 -36.85
CA PRO A 391 3.80 -3.02 -35.88
C PRO A 391 4.42 -3.63 -34.62
N GLU A 392 5.64 -4.17 -34.73
CA GLU A 392 6.39 -4.73 -33.61
C GLU A 392 6.86 -3.71 -32.56
N TRP A 393 6.83 -2.40 -32.87
CA TRP A 393 7.25 -1.30 -31.98
C TRP A 393 6.10 -0.69 -31.18
N VAL A 394 4.91 -1.25 -31.37
CA VAL A 394 3.69 -0.61 -30.94
C VAL A 394 3.39 -1.00 -29.50
N CYS A 395 3.51 -0.02 -28.61
CA CYS A 395 2.93 -0.10 -27.28
C CYS A 395 1.40 -0.16 -27.40
N GLU A 396 0.77 -1.13 -26.71
CA GLU A 396 -0.69 -1.33 -26.72
C GLU A 396 -1.50 -0.09 -26.29
N TYR A 397 -0.89 0.79 -25.48
CA TYR A 397 -1.52 2.02 -25.01
C TYR A 397 -1.46 3.19 -26.01
N SER A 398 -0.79 3.02 -27.16
CA SER A 398 -0.67 4.05 -28.19
C SER A 398 -2.03 4.39 -28.81
N LEU A 399 -2.28 5.68 -29.03
CA LEU A 399 -3.56 6.20 -29.55
C LEU A 399 -3.73 5.99 -31.06
N ASN A 400 -2.63 5.99 -31.81
CA ASN A 400 -2.64 6.03 -33.29
C ASN A 400 -2.35 4.67 -33.94
N VAL A 401 -2.79 3.59 -33.32
CA VAL A 401 -2.47 2.23 -33.75
C VAL A 401 -3.77 1.48 -34.06
N ASP A 402 -3.80 0.84 -35.23
CA ASP A 402 -4.89 -0.02 -35.67
C ASP A 402 -5.16 -1.17 -34.66
N GLU A 403 -6.43 -1.41 -34.35
CA GLU A 403 -6.89 -2.52 -33.50
C GLU A 403 -6.42 -3.89 -34.02
N ALA A 404 -6.24 -4.05 -35.34
CA ALA A 404 -5.67 -5.26 -35.91
C ALA A 404 -4.19 -5.46 -35.52
N ALA A 405 -3.41 -4.38 -35.46
CA ALA A 405 -2.02 -4.40 -35.02
C ALA A 405 -1.88 -4.66 -33.51
N LYS A 406 -2.86 -4.24 -32.70
CA LYS A 406 -2.93 -4.56 -31.26
C LYS A 406 -3.25 -6.04 -30.98
N LYS A 407 -3.87 -6.74 -31.93
CA LYS A 407 -4.36 -8.14 -31.78
C LYS A 407 -3.47 -9.21 -32.42
N ALA A 408 -2.36 -8.83 -33.05
CA ALA A 408 -1.44 -9.78 -33.69
C ALA A 408 -0.84 -10.76 -32.65
N LYS A 409 -0.97 -12.07 -32.92
CA LYS A 409 -0.40 -13.14 -32.09
C LYS A 409 1.08 -13.32 -32.43
N GLY A 410 1.95 -13.14 -31.44
CA GLY A 410 3.41 -13.13 -31.58
C GLY A 410 3.97 -12.13 -30.57
N TRP A 411 3.96 -12.53 -29.30
CA TRP A 411 3.82 -11.60 -28.18
C TRP A 411 5.17 -11.26 -27.53
N ALA A 412 5.60 -10.01 -27.70
CA ALA A 412 6.52 -9.33 -26.80
C ALA A 412 6.03 -7.90 -26.43
N SER A 413 4.83 -7.50 -26.87
CA SER A 413 4.37 -6.09 -26.83
C SER A 413 3.35 -5.74 -25.74
N LYS A 414 3.00 -6.66 -24.82
CA LYS A 414 2.18 -6.33 -23.64
C LYS A 414 2.98 -6.04 -22.36
N SER A 415 4.30 -6.21 -22.38
CA SER A 415 5.15 -6.10 -21.20
C SER A 415 6.28 -5.08 -21.32
N GLN A 416 6.35 -4.31 -22.42
CA GLN A 416 7.45 -3.37 -22.70
C GLN A 416 7.00 -1.90 -22.80
N CYS A 417 5.83 -1.58 -22.24
CA CYS A 417 5.45 -0.19 -22.03
C CYS A 417 4.52 0.01 -20.83
N VAL A 418 4.54 1.23 -20.31
CA VAL A 418 3.61 1.73 -19.29
C VAL A 418 3.06 3.07 -19.75
N ALA A 419 1.87 3.43 -19.28
CA ALA A 419 1.22 4.65 -19.73
C ALA A 419 0.35 5.32 -18.66
N TRP A 420 0.25 6.65 -18.78
CA TRP A 420 -0.56 7.50 -17.93
C TRP A 420 -1.25 8.57 -18.76
N ASP A 421 -2.54 8.80 -18.53
CA ASP A 421 -3.25 9.97 -19.06
C ASP A 421 -3.07 11.13 -18.07
N VAL A 422 -2.62 12.29 -18.56
CA VAL A 422 -2.35 13.48 -17.75
C VAL A 422 -3.22 14.63 -18.21
N ASN A 423 -4.06 15.14 -17.32
CA ASN A 423 -4.83 16.35 -17.57
C ASN A 423 -3.99 17.59 -17.22
N VAL A 424 -3.62 18.39 -18.23
CA VAL A 424 -2.70 19.54 -18.02
C VAL A 424 -3.33 20.73 -17.31
N LYS A 425 -4.66 20.74 -17.12
CA LYS A 425 -5.35 21.79 -16.35
C LYS A 425 -5.39 21.49 -14.87
N THR A 426 -5.67 20.23 -14.53
CA THR A 426 -5.79 19.78 -13.13
C THR A 426 -4.50 19.14 -12.60
N ASP A 427 -3.52 18.90 -13.48
CA ASP A 427 -2.31 18.13 -13.21
C ASP A 427 -2.60 16.71 -12.65
N THR A 428 -3.79 16.18 -12.96
CA THR A 428 -4.22 14.84 -12.55
C THR A 428 -3.60 13.78 -13.46
N ILE A 429 -3.02 12.75 -12.86
CA ILE A 429 -2.43 11.60 -13.52
C ILE A 429 -3.37 10.40 -13.33
N THR A 430 -3.79 9.79 -14.44
CA THR A 430 -4.63 8.59 -14.46
C THR A 430 -3.82 7.44 -15.07
N PRO A 431 -3.43 6.42 -14.30
CA PRO A 431 -2.67 5.29 -14.83
C PRO A 431 -3.47 4.44 -15.82
N ILE A 432 -2.77 3.79 -16.75
CA ILE A 432 -3.36 2.91 -17.77
C ILE A 432 -2.67 1.55 -17.72
N GLY A 433 -3.46 0.49 -17.66
CA GLY A 433 -2.96 -0.88 -17.51
C GLY A 433 -2.58 -1.21 -16.07
N GLN A 434 -2.32 -2.49 -15.80
CA GLN A 434 -2.12 -3.01 -14.46
C GLN A 434 -0.84 -2.48 -13.82
N THR A 435 0.30 -2.52 -14.52
CA THR A 435 1.60 -2.06 -13.99
C THR A 435 1.59 -0.57 -13.66
N SER A 436 1.08 0.28 -14.56
CA SER A 436 0.98 1.73 -14.30
C SER A 436 0.04 2.01 -13.14
N THR A 437 -1.05 1.24 -13.02
CA THR A 437 -2.04 1.37 -11.92
C THR A 437 -1.41 1.00 -10.59
N LEU A 438 -0.71 -0.13 -10.53
CA LEU A 438 0.01 -0.56 -9.36
C LEU A 438 1.07 0.48 -8.96
N ALA A 439 1.91 0.95 -9.90
CA ALA A 439 2.94 1.94 -9.61
C ALA A 439 2.36 3.25 -9.08
N TYR A 440 1.24 3.71 -9.64
CA TYR A 440 0.55 4.88 -9.16
C TYR A 440 -0.09 4.67 -7.77
N ARG A 441 -0.76 3.53 -7.55
CA ARG A 441 -1.41 3.18 -6.27
C ARG A 441 -0.40 2.87 -5.17
N ALA A 442 0.79 2.41 -5.53
CA ALA A 442 1.88 2.16 -4.59
C ALA A 442 2.33 3.45 -3.89
N ILE A 443 2.15 4.63 -4.50
CA ILE A 443 2.65 5.90 -3.95
C ILE A 443 1.56 6.90 -3.54
N HIS A 444 0.27 6.56 -3.74
CA HIS A 444 -0.86 7.43 -3.39
C HIS A 444 -1.84 6.76 -2.42
N PRO A 445 -2.35 7.48 -1.41
CA PRO A 445 -3.48 7.01 -0.60
C PRO A 445 -4.77 6.93 -1.43
N ARG A 446 -5.72 6.10 -0.98
CA ARG A 446 -7.07 6.03 -1.55
C ARG A 446 -7.96 7.21 -1.16
N ILE A 447 -7.82 7.69 0.08
CA ILE A 447 -8.67 8.72 0.72
C ILE A 447 -7.84 9.96 1.06
#